data_AF-A0A399YMN2-F1
#
_entry.id   AF-A0A399YMN2-F1
#
_cell.length_a   1.000
_cell.length_b   1.000
_cell.length_c   1.000
_cell.angle_alpha   90.00
_cell.angle_beta   90.00
_cell.angle_gamma   90.00
#
_symmetry.space_group_name_H-M   'P 1'
#
loop_
_entity.id
_entity.type
_entity.pdbx_description
1 polymer ?
#
loop_
_entity_poly.entity_id
_entity_poly.type
_entity_poly.pdbx_seq_one_letter_code
_entity_poly.pdbx_strand_id
1 'polypeptide(L)'
;DVDVVNGYKIKRQDPWIRIVIGYAYQYFIKFIFGLKIRDVDCDFRLMRRKIFDVVELESSSGTITFEMVKKIQDAGYRFVEVPVHHYYRQYGTSQFFNFSRVGRTLIAIWGWWWRLVVKQEAKRQYAPKRANQLRGLGVED
;
A
#
# COMPACT_ATOMS: atom_id res chain seq x y z
N ASP A 1 -10.65 17.01 -5.10
CA ASP A 1 -10.54 15.81 -5.94
C ASP A 1 -9.95 14.65 -5.14
N VAL A 2 -10.40 13.42 -5.39
CA VAL A 2 -9.94 12.18 -4.73
C VAL A 2 -9.31 11.30 -5.80
N ASP A 3 -8.11 10.77 -5.56
CA ASP A 3 -7.38 9.98 -6.54
C ASP A 3 -7.48 8.47 -6.26
N VAL A 4 -7.50 8.10 -4.97
CA VAL A 4 -7.60 6.71 -4.51
C VAL A 4 -8.66 6.58 -3.43
N VAL A 5 -9.55 5.60 -3.59
CA VAL A 5 -10.48 5.14 -2.56
C VAL A 5 -9.99 3.78 -2.05
N ASN A 6 -9.60 3.71 -0.78
CA ASN A 6 -9.12 2.51 -0.13
C ASN A 6 -10.19 1.94 0.82
N GLY A 7 -10.56 0.68 0.66
CA GLY A 7 -11.40 0.00 1.64
C GLY A 7 -10.64 -0.25 2.94
N TYR A 8 -11.31 -0.20 4.09
CA TYR A 8 -10.79 -0.75 5.34
C TYR A 8 -11.80 -1.71 5.97
N LYS A 9 -11.28 -2.81 6.53
CA LYS A 9 -12.13 -3.89 7.08
C LYS A 9 -12.71 -3.48 8.44
N ILE A 10 -14.04 -3.54 8.58
CA ILE A 10 -14.74 -3.16 9.83
C ILE A 10 -14.72 -4.30 10.87
N LYS A 11 -14.87 -5.56 10.43
CA LYS A 11 -14.85 -6.75 11.30
C LYS A 11 -14.06 -7.86 10.63
N ARG A 12 -13.13 -8.48 11.36
CA ARG A 12 -12.45 -9.72 10.97
C ARG A 12 -13.02 -10.86 11.80
N GLN A 13 -13.52 -11.91 11.15
CA GLN A 13 -14.02 -13.13 11.82
C GLN A 13 -12.97 -14.25 11.83
N ASP A 14 -11.68 -13.90 11.75
CA ASP A 14 -10.57 -14.84 11.82
C ASP A 14 -10.26 -15.25 13.29
N PRO A 15 -9.53 -16.36 13.51
CA PRO A 15 -9.00 -16.68 14.83
C PRO A 15 -8.20 -15.51 15.42
N TRP A 16 -8.39 -15.24 16.71
CA TRP A 16 -7.79 -14.08 17.41
C TRP A 16 -6.28 -13.92 17.17
N ILE A 17 -5.49 -14.99 17.21
CA ILE A 17 -4.04 -14.98 16.94
C ILE A 17 -3.72 -14.45 15.54
N ARG A 18 -4.49 -14.86 14.52
CA ARG A 18 -4.31 -14.40 13.14
C ARG A 18 -4.64 -12.92 13.00
N ILE A 19 -5.66 -12.46 13.73
CA ILE A 19 -6.04 -11.06 13.79
C ILE A 19 -4.90 -10.23 14.39
N VAL A 20 -4.33 -10.67 15.53
CA VAL A 20 -3.25 -9.96 16.22
C VAL A 20 -1.99 -9.89 15.34
N ILE A 21 -1.55 -11.01 14.75
CA ILE A 21 -0.38 -11.04 13.86
C ILE A 21 -0.60 -10.13 12.65
N GLY A 22 -1.79 -10.18 12.05
CA GLY A 22 -2.14 -9.32 10.91
C GLY A 22 -2.12 -7.83 11.27
N TYR A 23 -2.66 -7.45 12.42
CA TYR A 23 -2.57 -6.06 12.89
C TYR A 23 -1.13 -5.67 13.20
N ALA A 24 -0.36 -6.50 13.90
CA ALA A 24 1.04 -6.21 14.19
C ALA A 24 1.85 -5.94 12.92
N TYR A 25 1.68 -6.79 11.89
CA TYR A 25 2.31 -6.58 10.58
C TYR A 25 1.85 -5.27 9.93
N GLN A 26 0.54 -5.03 9.88
CA GLN A 26 -0.04 -3.82 9.30
C GLN A 26 0.49 -2.56 10.00
N TYR A 27 0.53 -2.54 11.33
CA TYR A 27 1.08 -1.42 12.10
C TYR A 27 2.58 -1.24 11.88
N PHE A 28 3.33 -2.34 11.84
CA PHE A 28 4.77 -2.31 11.55
C PHE A 28 5.05 -1.68 10.18
N ILE A 29 4.41 -2.17 9.12
CA ILE A 29 4.56 -1.62 7.76
C ILE A 29 4.15 -0.15 7.71
N LYS A 30 3.01 0.21 8.31
CA LYS A 30 2.58 1.61 8.38
C LYS A 30 3.61 2.51 9.04
N PHE A 31 4.19 2.05 10.14
CA PHE A 31 5.18 2.81 10.89
C PHE A 31 6.47 3.00 10.10
N ILE A 32 7.07 1.92 9.61
CA ILE A 32 8.38 2.00 8.94
C ILE A 32 8.33 2.76 7.61
N PHE A 33 7.21 2.70 6.88
CA PHE A 33 7.04 3.40 5.60
C PHE A 33 6.35 4.78 5.74
N GLY A 34 5.88 5.14 6.94
CA GLY A 34 5.17 6.39 7.20
C GLY A 34 3.86 6.50 6.41
N LEU A 35 3.07 5.42 6.36
CA LEU A 35 1.82 5.36 5.59
C LEU A 35 0.66 5.96 6.38
N LYS A 36 -0.10 6.84 5.74
CA LYS A 36 -1.24 7.55 6.36
C LYS A 36 -2.55 6.76 6.35
N ILE A 37 -2.67 5.74 5.49
CA ILE A 37 -3.89 4.94 5.38
C ILE A 37 -4.08 4.00 6.57
N ARG A 38 -5.32 3.73 6.94
CA ARG A 38 -5.72 2.81 8.01
C ARG A 38 -5.35 1.37 7.67
N ASP A 39 -5.75 0.87 6.50
CA ASP A 39 -5.59 -0.54 6.08
C ASP A 39 -4.73 -0.65 4.81
N VAL A 40 -3.46 -1.03 5.00
CA VAL A 40 -2.47 -1.17 3.91
C VAL A 40 -2.62 -2.47 3.15
N ASP A 41 -3.23 -3.49 3.75
CA ASP A 41 -3.36 -4.82 3.15
C ASP A 41 -4.77 -5.08 2.63
N CYS A 42 -5.61 -4.05 2.54
CA CYS A 42 -6.90 -4.17 1.87
C CYS A 42 -6.70 -4.26 0.35
N ASP A 43 -7.24 -5.31 -0.27
CA ASP A 43 -7.20 -5.49 -1.72
C ASP A 43 -8.30 -4.69 -2.44
N PHE A 44 -9.35 -4.27 -1.72
CA PHE A 44 -10.44 -3.49 -2.32
C PHE A 44 -10.04 -2.02 -2.43
N ARG A 45 -9.63 -1.61 -3.63
CA ARG A 45 -9.19 -0.26 -3.96
C ARG A 45 -9.76 0.19 -5.30
N LEU A 46 -10.21 1.44 -5.36
CA LEU A 46 -10.54 2.12 -6.60
C LEU A 46 -9.54 3.24 -6.83
N MET A 47 -8.88 3.23 -7.98
CA MET A 47 -7.79 4.15 -8.31
C MET A 47 -8.03 4.76 -9.68
N ARG A 48 -7.80 6.07 -9.80
CA ARG A 48 -7.84 6.73 -11.11
C ARG A 48 -6.68 6.21 -11.97
N ARG A 49 -6.95 5.85 -13.22
CA ARG A 49 -5.93 5.35 -14.15
C ARG A 49 -4.74 6.30 -14.31
N LYS A 50 -4.98 7.62 -14.27
CA LYS A 50 -3.95 8.67 -14.34
C LYS A 50 -2.78 8.50 -13.35
N ILE A 51 -2.99 7.80 -12.24
CA ILE A 51 -1.95 7.53 -11.26
C ILE A 51 -0.83 6.68 -11.88
N PHE A 52 -1.18 5.70 -12.69
CA PHE A 52 -0.23 4.76 -13.31
C PHE A 52 0.49 5.35 -14.53
N ASP A 53 0.07 6.52 -15.02
CA ASP A 53 0.84 7.29 -16.01
C ASP A 53 2.07 7.97 -15.37
N VAL A 54 2.10 8.04 -14.03
CA VAL A 54 3.18 8.67 -13.25
C VAL A 54 3.94 7.65 -12.41
N VAL A 55 3.21 6.80 -11.68
CA VAL A 55 3.75 5.85 -10.71
C VAL A 55 3.94 4.48 -11.36
N GLU A 56 5.16 3.95 -11.25
CA GLU A 56 5.51 2.61 -11.73
C GLU A 56 5.66 1.67 -10.53
N LEU A 57 5.07 0.47 -10.62
CA LEU A 57 5.18 -0.57 -9.59
C LEU A 57 6.21 -1.62 -10.02
N GLU A 58 7.03 -2.10 -9.08
CA GLU A 58 8.10 -3.05 -9.38
C GLU A 58 7.93 -4.39 -8.62
N SER A 59 7.22 -4.42 -7.49
CA SER A 59 7.02 -5.66 -6.76
C SER A 59 6.04 -6.58 -7.47
N SER A 60 6.44 -7.84 -7.63
CA SER A 60 5.61 -8.95 -8.09
C SER A 60 5.13 -9.87 -6.96
N SER A 61 5.34 -9.45 -5.70
CA SER A 61 5.06 -10.26 -4.50
C SER A 61 4.04 -9.59 -3.58
N GLY A 62 3.78 -10.17 -2.41
CA GLY A 62 2.89 -9.57 -1.39
C GLY A 62 3.34 -8.20 -0.88
N THR A 63 4.56 -7.73 -1.22
CA THR A 63 5.03 -6.38 -0.88
C THR A 63 4.46 -5.29 -1.78
N ILE A 64 3.78 -5.65 -2.88
CA ILE A 64 3.18 -4.70 -3.83
C ILE A 64 2.15 -3.77 -3.18
N THR A 65 1.44 -4.24 -2.14
CA THR A 65 0.39 -3.46 -1.46
C THR A 65 0.98 -2.20 -0.83
N PHE A 66 2.01 -2.34 0.01
CA PHE A 66 2.63 -1.21 0.67
C PHE A 66 3.52 -0.40 -0.27
N GLU A 67 4.17 -1.03 -1.26
CA GLU A 67 4.96 -0.31 -2.26
C GLU A 67 4.07 0.67 -3.03
N MET A 68 2.93 0.18 -3.54
CA MET A 68 1.97 0.97 -4.28
C MET A 68 1.46 2.15 -3.44
N VAL A 69 1.01 1.88 -2.22
CA VAL A 69 0.52 2.95 -1.31
C VAL A 69 1.60 3.98 -1.07
N LYS A 70 2.83 3.54 -0.78
CA LYS A 70 3.94 4.45 -0.50
C LYS A 70 4.28 5.32 -1.70
N LYS A 71 4.43 4.74 -2.89
CA LYS A 71 4.76 5.48 -4.12
C LYS A 71 3.66 6.48 -4.48
N ILE A 72 2.39 6.09 -4.39
CA ILE A 72 1.24 6.97 -4.65
C ILE A 72 1.19 8.12 -3.62
N GLN A 73 1.44 7.83 -2.34
CA GLN A 73 1.51 8.84 -1.28
C GLN A 73 2.67 9.81 -1.49
N ASP A 74 3.83 9.32 -1.90
CA ASP A 74 5.03 10.13 -2.12
C ASP A 74 4.97 10.95 -3.41
N ALA A 75 4.22 10.50 -4.41
CA ALA A 75 3.80 11.32 -5.53
C ALA A 75 2.79 12.40 -5.10
N GLY A 76 2.18 12.28 -3.91
CA GLY A 76 1.28 13.24 -3.29
C GLY A 76 -0.21 12.99 -3.55
N TYR A 77 -0.59 11.88 -4.18
CA TYR A 77 -2.00 11.61 -4.52
C TYR A 77 -2.88 11.52 -3.28
N ARG A 78 -4.15 11.92 -3.44
CA ARG A 78 -5.09 12.01 -2.32
C ARG A 78 -5.84 10.69 -2.13
N PHE A 79 -5.78 10.18 -0.90
CA PHE A 79 -6.49 8.99 -0.47
C PHE A 79 -7.76 9.36 0.31
N VAL A 80 -8.80 8.56 0.12
CA VAL A 80 -9.98 8.51 0.99
C VAL A 80 -10.19 7.06 1.40
N GLU A 81 -10.64 6.86 2.63
CA GLU A 81 -10.87 5.53 3.19
C GLU A 81 -12.36 5.27 3.39
N VAL A 82 -12.84 4.11 2.92
CA VAL A 82 -14.25 3.73 3.02
C VAL A 82 -14.40 2.42 3.79
N PRO A 83 -15.37 2.33 4.70
CA PRO A 83 -15.64 1.09 5.42
C PRO A 83 -16.16 0.02 4.45
N VAL A 84 -15.56 -1.17 4.47
CA VAL A 84 -16.01 -2.32 3.68
C VAL A 84 -16.28 -3.53 4.55
N HIS A 85 -17.34 -4.27 4.20
CA HIS A 85 -17.62 -5.57 4.80
C HIS A 85 -16.77 -6.64 4.13
N HIS A 86 -16.00 -7.36 4.94
CA HIS A 86 -15.21 -8.48 4.47
C HIS A 86 -15.93 -9.77 4.84
N TYR A 87 -16.34 -10.54 3.83
CA TYR A 87 -16.97 -11.83 4.03
C TYR A 87 -15.92 -12.92 4.29
N TYR A 88 -16.30 -13.95 5.04
CA TYR A 88 -15.43 -15.07 5.36
C TYR A 88 -15.14 -15.89 4.09
N ARG A 89 -13.87 -16.27 3.90
CA ARG A 89 -13.46 -17.17 2.82
C ARG A 89 -13.71 -18.61 3.30
N GLN A 90 -14.64 -19.32 2.64
CA GLN A 90 -15.02 -20.69 3.02
C GLN A 90 -13.91 -21.74 2.78
N TYR A 91 -12.93 -21.47 1.90
CA TYR A 91 -11.88 -22.43 1.52
C TYR A 91 -10.50 -21.79 1.30
N GLY A 92 -9.45 -22.47 1.74
CA GLY A 92 -8.04 -22.14 1.49
C GLY A 92 -7.20 -21.97 2.78
N THR A 93 -6.04 -22.62 2.84
CA THR A 93 -5.09 -22.49 3.96
C THR A 93 -4.15 -21.31 3.73
N SER A 94 -3.81 -20.59 4.81
CA SER A 94 -2.86 -19.47 4.73
C SER A 94 -1.46 -20.00 4.41
N GLN A 95 -0.92 -19.66 3.24
CA GLN A 95 0.44 -20.06 2.85
C GLN A 95 1.56 -19.21 3.49
N PHE A 96 1.22 -18.37 4.47
CA PHE A 96 2.14 -17.39 5.04
C PHE A 96 3.15 -17.98 6.04
N PHE A 97 2.83 -19.10 6.70
CA PHE A 97 3.64 -19.66 7.79
C PHE A 97 4.78 -20.58 7.33
N ASN A 98 5.39 -20.28 6.18
CA ASN A 98 6.62 -20.94 5.78
C ASN A 98 7.81 -20.03 6.14
N PHE A 99 8.64 -20.43 7.10
CA PHE A 99 9.78 -19.65 7.61
C PHE A 99 10.71 -19.13 6.50
N SER A 100 10.96 -19.92 5.44
CA SER A 100 11.77 -19.50 4.30
C SER A 100 11.12 -18.38 3.50
N ARG A 101 9.78 -18.37 3.39
CA ARG A 101 9.03 -17.28 2.74
C ARG A 101 9.02 -16.01 3.60
N VAL A 102 8.94 -16.16 4.92
CA VAL A 102 9.02 -15.04 5.86
C VAL A 102 10.37 -14.33 5.75
N GLY A 103 11.48 -15.06 5.79
CA GLY A 103 12.82 -14.48 5.66
C GLY A 103 13.02 -13.71 4.35
N ARG A 104 12.57 -14.28 3.23
CA ARG A 104 12.62 -13.59 1.92
C ARG A 104 11.77 -12.31 1.91
N THR A 105 10.60 -12.35 2.54
CA THR A 105 9.71 -11.18 2.64
C THR A 105 10.34 -10.09 3.49
N LEU A 106 11.02 -10.43 4.59
CA LEU A 106 11.73 -9.46 5.44
C LEU A 106 12.87 -8.78 4.69
N ILE A 107 13.68 -9.52 3.93
CA ILE A 107 14.75 -8.94 3.09
C ILE A 107 14.15 -8.00 2.04
N ALA A 108 13.04 -8.40 1.40
CA ALA A 108 12.34 -7.55 0.44
C ALA A 108 11.80 -6.27 1.09
N ILE A 109 11.19 -6.36 2.28
CA ILE A 109 10.73 -5.21 3.05
C ILE A 109 11.89 -4.27 3.37
N TRP A 110 13.03 -4.82 3.80
CA TRP A 110 14.22 -4.02 4.12
C TRP A 110 14.76 -3.27 2.90
N GLY A 111 14.87 -3.95 1.75
CA GLY A 111 15.28 -3.33 0.49
C GLY A 111 14.33 -2.20 0.08
N TRP A 112 13.02 -2.43 0.20
CA TRP A 112 12.01 -1.42 -0.05
C TRP A 112 12.08 -0.24 0.91
N TRP A 113 12.31 -0.51 2.20
CA TRP A 113 12.45 0.53 3.21
C TRP A 113 13.63 1.45 2.88
N TRP A 114 14.79 0.88 2.53
CA TRP A 114 15.96 1.67 2.13
C TRP A 114 15.67 2.55 0.90
N ARG A 115 15.03 1.99 -0.14
CA ARG A 115 14.73 2.71 -1.38
C ARG A 115 13.68 3.81 -1.21
N LEU A 116 12.58 3.50 -0.53
CA LEU A 116 11.42 4.39 -0.44
C LEU A 116 11.49 5.36 0.75
N VAL A 117 12.14 4.98 1.85
CA VAL A 117 12.17 5.79 3.09
C VAL A 117 13.50 6.52 3.22
N VAL A 118 14.63 5.81 3.09
CA VAL A 118 15.96 6.42 3.25
C VAL A 118 16.35 7.23 2.01
N LYS A 119 16.36 6.60 0.84
CA LYS A 119 16.71 7.27 -0.43
C LYS A 119 15.58 8.16 -0.96
N GLN A 120 14.35 7.95 -0.50
CA GLN A 120 13.15 8.66 -0.98
C GLN A 120 13.03 8.66 -2.51
N GLU A 121 13.40 7.53 -3.16
CA GLU A 121 13.44 7.41 -4.62
C GLU A 121 12.10 7.79 -5.26
N ALA A 122 10.99 7.29 -4.69
CA ALA A 122 9.64 7.58 -5.17
C ALA A 122 9.28 9.06 -5.11
N LYS A 123 9.59 9.74 -4.01
CA LYS A 123 9.31 11.17 -3.86
C LYS A 123 10.09 11.99 -4.89
N ARG A 124 11.38 11.68 -5.06
CA ARG A 124 12.25 12.37 -6.01
C ARG A 124 11.82 12.15 -7.46
N GLN A 125 11.37 10.94 -7.79
CA GLN A 125 11.00 10.57 -9.15
C GLN A 125 9.59 11.03 -9.53
N TYR A 126 8.60 10.87 -8.64
CA TYR A 126 7.20 11.00 -9.01
C TYR A 126 6.57 12.35 -8.63
N ALA A 127 7.06 13.05 -7.60
CA ALA A 127 6.56 14.39 -7.29
C ALA A 127 6.69 15.39 -8.47
N PRO A 128 7.83 15.50 -9.18
CA PRO A 128 7.93 16.40 -10.33
C PRO A 128 7.08 15.92 -11.52
N LYS A 129 7.03 14.59 -11.78
CA LYS A 129 6.17 14.03 -12.83
C LYS A 129 4.70 14.36 -12.58
N ARG A 130 4.22 14.29 -11.34
CA ARG A 130 2.85 14.66 -10.99
C ARG A 130 2.59 16.17 -11.13
N ALA A 131 3.55 17.02 -10.75
CA ALA A 131 3.42 18.46 -10.99
C ALA A 131 3.21 18.76 -12.49
N ASN A 132 3.95 18.08 -13.37
CA ASN A 132 3.75 18.18 -14.82
C ASN A 132 2.39 17.63 -15.27
N GLN A 133 1.93 16.51 -14.68
CA GLN A 133 0.59 15.97 -14.94
C GLN A 133 -0.51 16.97 -14.58
N LEU A 134 -0.41 17.66 -13.43
CA LEU A 134 -1.40 18.67 -13.01
C LEU A 134 -1.42 19.88 -13.96
N ARG A 135 -0.24 20.37 -14.36
CA ARG A 135 -0.10 21.44 -15.38
C ARG A 135 -0.75 21.04 -16.71
N GLY A 136 -0.53 19.81 -17.17
CA GLY A 136 -1.13 19.31 -18.41
C GLY A 136 -2.66 19.14 -18.35
N LEU A 137 -3.23 19.05 -17.14
CA LEU A 137 -4.67 18.97 -16.92
C LEU A 137 -5.32 20.36 -16.72
N GLY A 138 -4.55 21.44 -16.78
CA GLY A 138 -5.07 22.81 -16.53
C GLY A 138 -5.57 23.04 -15.10
N VAL A 139 -5.10 22.23 -14.14
CA VAL A 139 -5.44 22.34 -12.72
C VAL A 139 -4.26 23.01 -12.02
N GLU A 140 -4.25 24.34 -11.97
CA GLU A 140 -3.37 25.10 -11.06
C GLU A 140 -4.07 25.26 -9.70
N ASP A 141 -3.28 25.28 -8.62
CA ASP A 141 -3.73 25.21 -7.21
C ASP A 141 -4.74 26.30 -6.79
#